data_AF-A0A231QZF4-F1
#
_entry.id   AF-A0A231QZF4-F1
#
_cell.length_a   1.000
_cell.length_b   1.000
_cell.length_c   1.000
_cell.angle_alpha   90.00
_cell.angle_beta   90.00
_cell.angle_gamma   90.00
#
_symmetry.space_group_name_H-M   'P 1'
#
loop_
_entity.id
_entity.type
_entity.pdbx_description
1 polymer ?
#
loop_
_entity_poly.entity_id
_entity_poly.type
_entity_poly.pdbx_seq_one_letter_code
_entity_poly.pdbx_strand_id
1 'polypeptide(L)'
;MKGFDIERLAEDEDAVSLLLIANPFSHQPRLDGLDRLVLIVKDDEVADKEIEHWMWDDARVQVRRVSREQLESWIVGSSNRGSAYWLMHGEILVDRDGYLADLRSRLLDWSPLIREQKLLSEFSRFVRGCLQAKQDLKDGQVLDAYSNVLACLHYWAHIALVEEGMHPESTVWEQMRKVNPGIYKLFEELTTSSETLEQRVQLVLLACEFSIMNKMETCCELLIRLIASRHEAWTPAELMRHPDLAGLSLELSVLLYKLVNRGCIREIAKPAPSLGNGTLELKYTSA
;
A
#
# COMPACT_ATOMS: atom_id res chain seq x y z
N MET A 1 -22.58 -7.84 -28.50
CA MET A 1 -22.48 -6.99 -27.30
C MET A 1 -23.47 -5.84 -27.45
N LYS A 2 -24.76 -6.07 -27.19
CA LYS A 2 -25.77 -5.01 -27.11
C LYS A 2 -26.56 -5.29 -25.83
N GLY A 3 -26.61 -4.34 -24.90
CA GLY A 3 -27.57 -4.39 -23.80
C GLY A 3 -27.03 -4.27 -22.38
N PHE A 4 -25.72 -4.17 -22.13
CA PHE A 4 -25.30 -3.68 -20.81
C PHE A 4 -25.67 -2.19 -20.79
N ASP A 5 -26.22 -1.70 -19.70
CA ASP A 5 -26.48 -0.27 -19.47
C ASP A 5 -25.16 0.52 -19.27
N ILE A 6 -24.11 0.13 -20.03
CA ILE A 6 -22.75 0.68 -20.05
C ILE A 6 -22.90 2.04 -20.67
N GLU A 7 -23.78 2.19 -21.66
CA GLU A 7 -24.13 3.47 -22.26
C GLU A 7 -24.63 4.42 -21.16
N ARG A 8 -25.59 4.02 -20.30
CA ARG A 8 -26.04 4.88 -19.19
C ARG A 8 -24.97 5.15 -18.13
N LEU A 9 -24.11 4.16 -17.82
CA LEU A 9 -23.00 4.37 -16.89
C LEU A 9 -21.86 5.21 -17.50
N ALA A 10 -21.66 5.16 -18.81
CA ALA A 10 -20.70 5.97 -19.56
C ALA A 10 -21.21 7.41 -19.75
N GLU A 11 -22.53 7.57 -19.80
CA GLU A 11 -23.25 8.84 -19.80
C GLU A 11 -23.34 9.50 -18.41
N ASP A 12 -22.93 8.82 -17.33
CA ASP A 12 -22.78 9.45 -16.01
C ASP A 12 -21.77 10.61 -16.12
N GLU A 13 -22.26 11.86 -16.11
CA GLU A 13 -21.41 13.06 -16.27
C GLU A 13 -20.37 13.17 -15.15
N ASP A 14 -20.59 12.53 -14.00
CA ASP A 14 -19.64 12.55 -12.89
C ASP A 14 -18.56 11.44 -12.99
N ALA A 15 -18.67 10.54 -13.97
CA ALA A 15 -17.67 9.51 -14.21
C ALA A 15 -16.48 10.05 -15.02
N VAL A 16 -15.30 10.06 -14.41
CA VAL A 16 -14.02 10.40 -15.06
C VAL A 16 -13.61 9.27 -16.00
N SER A 17 -13.65 8.04 -15.47
CA SER A 17 -13.24 6.85 -16.20
C SER A 17 -14.08 5.64 -15.80
N LEU A 18 -14.22 4.67 -16.70
CA LEU A 18 -14.96 3.43 -16.52
C LEU A 18 -14.15 2.25 -17.06
N LEU A 19 -13.97 1.24 -16.21
CA LEU A 19 -13.24 0.01 -16.50
C LEU A 19 -14.16 -1.20 -16.31
N LEU A 20 -14.28 -2.04 -17.34
CA LEU A 20 -15.03 -3.29 -17.29
C LEU A 20 -14.06 -4.46 -17.20
N ILE A 21 -14.23 -5.31 -16.19
CA ILE A 21 -13.52 -6.58 -16.07
C ILE A 21 -14.54 -7.70 -16.24
N ALA A 22 -14.43 -8.43 -17.34
CA ALA A 22 -15.14 -9.69 -17.49
C ALA A 22 -14.31 -10.79 -16.81
N ASN A 23 -14.97 -11.71 -16.10
CA ASN A 23 -14.35 -12.96 -15.72
C ASN A 23 -14.51 -13.96 -16.88
N PRO A 24 -13.47 -14.24 -17.68
CA PRO A 24 -13.58 -15.24 -18.74
C PRO A 24 -13.80 -16.66 -18.18
N PHE A 25 -13.56 -16.89 -16.88
CA PHE A 25 -13.66 -18.21 -16.24
C PHE A 25 -14.35 -18.12 -14.88
N SER A 26 -15.63 -18.52 -14.82
CA SER A 26 -16.49 -18.56 -13.62
C SER A 26 -15.93 -19.33 -12.41
N HIS A 27 -14.84 -20.08 -12.58
CA HIS A 27 -14.19 -20.89 -11.54
C HIS A 27 -12.94 -20.27 -10.90
N GLN A 28 -12.50 -19.07 -11.32
CA GLN A 28 -11.44 -18.35 -10.61
C GLN A 28 -12.06 -17.34 -9.63
N PRO A 29 -11.75 -17.40 -8.32
CA PRO A 29 -12.37 -16.55 -7.29
C PRO A 29 -11.86 -15.09 -7.33
N ARG A 30 -11.30 -14.61 -8.45
CA ARG A 30 -10.71 -13.27 -8.55
C ARG A 30 -11.72 -12.12 -8.49
N LEU A 31 -13.00 -12.42 -8.76
CA LEU A 31 -14.13 -11.52 -8.57
C LEU A 31 -15.12 -12.07 -7.53
N ASP A 32 -14.67 -12.86 -6.55
CA ASP A 32 -15.52 -13.35 -5.44
C ASP A 32 -16.84 -14.05 -5.89
N GLY A 33 -16.81 -14.75 -7.02
CA GLY A 33 -17.98 -15.43 -7.59
C GLY A 33 -18.93 -14.55 -8.41
N LEU A 34 -18.49 -13.34 -8.77
CA LEU A 34 -19.13 -12.46 -9.73
C LEU A 34 -18.63 -12.75 -11.14
N ASP A 35 -19.50 -12.56 -12.13
CA ASP A 35 -19.18 -12.76 -13.54
C ASP A 35 -18.48 -11.53 -14.13
N ARG A 36 -18.79 -10.34 -13.61
CA ARG A 36 -18.23 -9.06 -14.08
C ARG A 36 -18.03 -8.05 -12.95
N LEU A 37 -17.05 -7.17 -13.13
CA LEU A 37 -16.82 -5.99 -12.30
C LEU A 37 -16.80 -4.75 -13.19
N VAL A 38 -17.56 -3.72 -12.83
CA VAL A 38 -17.47 -2.37 -13.37
C VAL A 38 -16.86 -1.48 -12.31
N LEU A 39 -15.72 -0.89 -12.63
CA LEU A 39 -15.05 0.10 -11.78
C LEU A 39 -15.26 1.48 -12.41
N ILE A 40 -15.85 2.39 -11.65
CA ILE A 40 -16.12 3.77 -12.04
C ILE A 40 -15.24 4.67 -11.18
N VAL A 41 -14.43 5.51 -11.82
CA VAL A 41 -13.58 6.49 -11.16
C VAL A 41 -14.27 7.85 -11.20
N LYS A 42 -14.33 8.55 -10.06
CA LYS A 42 -14.86 9.91 -9.93
C LYS A 42 -13.79 10.85 -9.35
N ASP A 43 -13.95 12.16 -9.58
CA ASP A 43 -13.03 13.19 -9.04
C ASP A 43 -13.29 13.49 -7.56
N ASP A 44 -14.56 13.50 -7.14
CA ASP A 44 -14.96 13.82 -5.77
C ASP A 44 -15.11 12.59 -4.86
N GLU A 45 -15.23 12.82 -3.55
CA GLU A 45 -15.58 11.78 -2.57
C GLU A 45 -16.87 11.07 -2.99
N VAL A 46 -16.83 9.73 -3.01
CA VAL A 46 -17.95 8.88 -3.43
C VAL A 46 -19.06 8.96 -2.37
N ALA A 47 -19.93 9.97 -2.50
CA ALA A 47 -20.91 10.31 -1.47
C ALA A 47 -22.05 9.30 -1.32
N ASP A 48 -22.28 8.41 -2.30
CA ASP A 48 -23.29 7.35 -2.20
C ASP A 48 -22.93 6.09 -3.00
N LYS A 49 -23.22 4.92 -2.40
CA LYS A 49 -23.13 3.57 -3.00
C LYS A 49 -21.76 3.23 -3.63
N GLU A 50 -20.74 3.12 -2.77
CA GLU A 50 -19.39 2.67 -3.15
C GLU A 50 -19.40 1.30 -3.84
N ILE A 51 -20.25 0.37 -3.37
CA ILE A 51 -20.37 -0.98 -3.91
C ILE A 51 -21.85 -1.30 -4.14
N GLU A 52 -22.18 -1.76 -5.35
CA GLU A 52 -23.49 -2.31 -5.69
C GLU A 52 -23.33 -3.68 -6.34
N HIS A 53 -24.28 -4.59 -6.10
CA HIS A 53 -24.37 -5.87 -6.79
C HIS A 53 -25.64 -5.91 -7.63
N TRP A 54 -25.48 -6.15 -8.92
CA TRP A 54 -26.55 -6.22 -9.90
C TRP A 54 -26.63 -7.63 -10.47
N MET A 55 -27.81 -7.93 -10.99
CA MET A 55 -28.06 -9.12 -11.77
C MET A 55 -28.46 -8.61 -13.17
N TRP A 56 -27.68 -8.97 -14.21
CA TRP A 56 -28.01 -8.64 -15.60
C TRP A 56 -27.75 -9.83 -16.56
N ASP A 57 -28.74 -10.25 -17.34
CA ASP A 57 -28.68 -11.39 -18.28
C ASP A 57 -28.05 -12.67 -17.69
N ASP A 58 -28.56 -13.11 -16.54
CA ASP A 58 -28.03 -14.19 -15.69
C ASP A 58 -26.57 -14.04 -15.19
N ALA A 59 -25.92 -12.91 -15.47
CA ALA A 59 -24.60 -12.55 -14.98
C ALA A 59 -24.66 -11.66 -13.73
N ARG A 60 -23.92 -12.04 -12.70
CA ARG A 60 -23.70 -11.25 -11.49
C ARG A 60 -22.65 -10.18 -11.75
N VAL A 61 -23.02 -8.93 -11.54
CA VAL A 61 -22.17 -7.77 -11.78
C VAL A 61 -21.95 -7.02 -10.48
N GLN A 62 -20.70 -6.71 -10.16
CA GLN A 62 -20.40 -5.70 -9.14
C GLN A 62 -20.09 -4.37 -9.80
N VAL A 63 -20.72 -3.31 -9.32
CA VAL A 63 -20.37 -1.94 -9.69
C VAL A 63 -19.67 -1.33 -8.48
N ARG A 64 -18.46 -0.82 -8.70
CA ARG A 64 -17.66 -0.18 -7.66
C ARG A 64 -17.29 1.23 -8.08
N ARG A 65 -17.58 2.20 -7.22
CA ARG A 65 -17.25 3.61 -7.42
C ARG A 65 -16.12 4.00 -6.48
N VAL A 66 -15.10 4.66 -7.02
CA VAL A 66 -13.90 5.04 -6.29
C VAL A 66 -13.43 6.43 -6.68
N SER A 67 -12.79 7.15 -5.77
CA SER A 67 -11.99 8.31 -6.14
C SER A 67 -10.65 7.88 -6.75
N ARG A 68 -9.98 8.80 -7.45
CA ARG A 68 -8.61 8.57 -7.96
C ARG A 68 -7.65 8.17 -6.85
N GLU A 69 -7.70 8.90 -5.73
CA GLU A 69 -6.85 8.68 -4.55
C GLU A 69 -7.07 7.27 -3.96
N GLN A 70 -8.32 6.81 -3.89
CA GLN A 70 -8.65 5.46 -3.45
C GLN A 70 -8.08 4.41 -4.42
N LEU A 71 -8.24 4.60 -5.73
CA LEU A 71 -7.72 3.64 -6.72
C LEU A 71 -6.18 3.56 -6.69
N GLU A 72 -5.49 4.69 -6.63
CA GLU A 72 -4.03 4.73 -6.53
C GLU A 72 -3.53 4.06 -5.25
N SER A 73 -4.20 4.31 -4.13
CA SER A 73 -3.87 3.63 -2.86
C SER A 73 -3.98 2.11 -2.96
N TRP A 74 -4.94 1.60 -3.74
CA TRP A 74 -5.14 0.17 -3.91
C TRP A 74 -4.11 -0.47 -4.84
N ILE A 75 -3.57 0.29 -5.79
CA ILE A 75 -2.54 -0.21 -6.71
C ILE A 75 -1.20 -0.31 -5.98
N VAL A 76 -0.89 0.68 -5.13
CA VAL A 76 0.32 0.68 -4.31
C VAL A 76 0.19 -0.29 -3.14
N GLY A 77 -0.98 -0.33 -2.50
CA GLY A 77 -1.26 -1.14 -1.32
C GLY A 77 -1.52 -2.62 -1.62
N SER A 78 -1.41 -3.46 -0.58
CA SER A 78 -1.76 -4.88 -0.63
C SER A 78 -3.21 -5.17 -0.22
N SER A 79 -3.97 -4.12 0.11
CA SER A 79 -5.33 -4.18 0.67
C SER A 79 -6.39 -4.59 -0.35
N ASN A 80 -6.16 -4.40 -1.64
CA ASN A 80 -7.06 -4.84 -2.70
C ASN A 80 -6.28 -5.59 -3.78
N ARG A 81 -6.00 -6.88 -3.53
CA ARG A 81 -5.16 -7.73 -4.39
C ARG A 81 -5.67 -7.85 -5.84
N GLY A 82 -6.92 -7.49 -6.10
CA GLY A 82 -7.52 -7.47 -7.43
C GLY A 82 -7.27 -6.20 -8.23
N SER A 83 -7.00 -5.06 -7.58
CA SER A 83 -6.97 -3.72 -8.22
C SER A 83 -5.98 -3.63 -9.39
N ALA A 84 -4.74 -4.07 -9.17
CA ALA A 84 -3.71 -4.11 -10.20
C ALA A 84 -4.12 -5.06 -11.34
N TYR A 85 -4.67 -6.23 -11.02
CA TYR A 85 -5.18 -7.16 -12.03
C TYR A 85 -6.32 -6.54 -12.85
N TRP A 86 -7.26 -5.85 -12.19
CA TRP A 86 -8.38 -5.17 -12.82
C TRP A 86 -7.88 -4.13 -13.82
N LEU A 87 -6.97 -3.25 -13.38
CA LEU A 87 -6.41 -2.22 -14.25
C LEU A 87 -5.66 -2.82 -15.44
N MET A 88 -4.94 -3.92 -15.22
CA MET A 88 -4.14 -4.60 -16.25
C MET A 88 -4.95 -5.35 -17.29
N HIS A 89 -6.08 -5.96 -16.90
CA HIS A 89 -6.84 -6.88 -17.77
C HIS A 89 -8.22 -6.35 -18.16
N GLY A 90 -8.69 -5.29 -17.51
CA GLY A 90 -9.98 -4.67 -17.79
C GLY A 90 -9.99 -3.91 -19.11
N GLU A 91 -11.16 -3.83 -19.73
CA GLU A 91 -11.42 -2.98 -20.88
C GLU A 91 -11.76 -1.57 -20.38
N ILE A 92 -11.01 -0.56 -20.83
CA ILE A 92 -11.33 0.84 -20.55
C ILE A 92 -12.43 1.24 -21.53
N LEU A 93 -13.62 1.52 -21.00
CA LEU A 93 -14.79 1.90 -21.80
C LEU A 93 -14.95 3.42 -21.87
N VAL A 94 -14.57 4.13 -20.80
CA VAL A 94 -14.56 5.59 -20.73
C VAL A 94 -13.26 6.03 -20.06
N ASP A 95 -12.60 7.04 -20.60
CA ASP A 95 -11.44 7.67 -19.98
C ASP A 95 -11.29 9.10 -20.50
N ARG A 96 -11.98 10.05 -19.86
CA ARG A 96 -12.19 11.38 -20.44
C ARG A 96 -10.92 12.21 -20.51
N ASP A 97 -10.01 12.01 -19.56
CA ASP A 97 -8.75 12.74 -19.43
C ASP A 97 -7.51 11.83 -19.57
N GLY A 98 -7.71 10.55 -19.88
CA GLY A 98 -6.63 9.57 -20.01
C GLY A 98 -6.09 9.03 -18.69
N TYR A 99 -6.76 9.27 -17.56
CA TYR A 99 -6.32 8.86 -16.23
C TYR A 99 -6.06 7.36 -16.11
N LEU A 100 -7.00 6.49 -16.53
CA LEU A 100 -6.80 5.04 -16.40
C LEU A 100 -5.73 4.52 -17.36
N ALA A 101 -5.61 5.11 -18.55
CA ALA A 101 -4.57 4.78 -19.51
C ALA A 101 -3.17 5.13 -18.95
N ASP A 102 -2.99 6.33 -18.38
CA ASP A 102 -1.73 6.75 -17.74
C ASP A 102 -1.38 5.84 -16.56
N LEU A 103 -2.35 5.60 -15.66
CA LEU A 103 -2.17 4.76 -14.49
C LEU A 103 -1.79 3.33 -14.88
N ARG A 104 -2.41 2.78 -15.94
CA ARG A 104 -2.05 1.47 -16.50
C ARG A 104 -0.63 1.47 -17.06
N SER A 105 -0.23 2.51 -17.80
CA SER A 105 1.14 2.62 -18.34
C SER A 105 2.15 2.66 -17.21
N ARG A 106 1.93 3.51 -16.19
CA ARG A 106 2.81 3.61 -15.02
C ARG A 106 2.98 2.27 -14.30
N LEU A 107 1.90 1.49 -14.20
CA LEU A 107 1.91 0.16 -13.60
C LEU A 107 2.68 -0.86 -14.47
N LEU A 108 2.48 -0.83 -15.79
CA LEU A 108 3.17 -1.67 -16.77
C LEU A 108 4.67 -1.41 -16.83
N ASP A 109 5.03 -0.13 -16.83
CA ASP A 109 6.43 0.33 -16.92
C ASP A 109 7.15 0.27 -15.57
N TRP A 110 6.46 -0.20 -14.53
CA TRP A 110 6.93 -0.26 -13.15
C TRP A 110 7.63 1.04 -12.74
N SER A 111 6.91 2.15 -12.91
CA SER A 111 7.50 3.49 -12.85
C SER A 111 8.22 3.77 -11.53
N PRO A 112 9.27 4.62 -11.52
CA PRO A 112 10.02 4.92 -10.31
C PRO A 112 9.13 5.36 -9.13
N LEU A 113 8.14 6.21 -9.39
CA LEU A 113 7.24 6.70 -8.34
C LEU A 113 6.41 5.56 -7.73
N ILE A 114 5.83 4.66 -8.54
CA ILE A 114 5.06 3.52 -8.02
C ILE A 114 5.95 2.61 -7.16
N ARG A 115 7.20 2.37 -7.59
CA ARG A 115 8.15 1.59 -6.80
C ARG A 115 8.44 2.25 -5.46
N GLU A 116 8.72 3.54 -5.44
CA GLU A 116 9.03 4.28 -4.22
C GLU A 116 7.82 4.35 -3.27
N GLN A 117 6.61 4.60 -3.79
CA GLN A 117 5.37 4.57 -3.01
C GLN A 117 5.12 3.19 -2.39
N LYS A 118 5.43 2.11 -3.14
CA LYS A 118 5.29 0.74 -2.66
C LYS A 118 6.34 0.38 -1.62
N LEU A 119 7.59 0.77 -1.82
CA LEU A 119 8.65 0.62 -0.80
C LEU A 119 8.26 1.34 0.49
N LEU A 120 7.85 2.60 0.40
CA LEU A 120 7.43 3.40 1.55
C LEU A 120 6.25 2.75 2.29
N SER A 121 5.24 2.28 1.54
CA SER A 121 4.05 1.65 2.11
C SER A 121 4.37 0.33 2.82
N GLU A 122 5.13 -0.57 2.18
CA GLU A 122 5.49 -1.85 2.79
C GLU A 122 6.47 -1.67 3.95
N PHE A 123 7.41 -0.72 3.84
CA PHE A 123 8.31 -0.38 4.93
C PHE A 123 7.58 0.19 6.15
N SER A 124 6.56 1.02 5.91
CA SER A 124 5.70 1.54 6.98
C SER A 124 5.05 0.42 7.80
N ARG A 125 4.45 -0.56 7.12
CA ARG A 125 3.85 -1.74 7.75
C ARG A 125 4.88 -2.65 8.42
N PHE A 126 6.03 -2.83 7.78
CA PHE A 126 7.14 -3.62 8.32
C PHE A 126 7.62 -3.06 9.66
N VAL A 127 7.82 -1.74 9.72
CA VAL A 127 8.22 -1.04 10.94
C VAL A 127 7.15 -1.15 12.04
N ARG A 128 5.88 -0.91 11.71
CA ARG A 128 4.78 -1.00 12.68
C ARG A 128 4.64 -2.42 13.24
N GLY A 129 4.63 -3.44 12.39
CA GLY A 129 4.54 -4.84 12.82
C GLY A 129 5.72 -5.25 13.71
N CYS A 130 6.94 -4.77 13.40
CA CYS A 130 8.12 -5.07 14.20
C CYS A 130 8.05 -4.43 15.59
N LEU A 131 7.52 -3.21 15.70
CA LEU A 131 7.29 -2.55 16.98
C LEU A 131 6.23 -3.29 17.81
N GLN A 132 5.14 -3.72 17.17
CA GLN A 132 4.07 -4.45 17.84
C GLN A 132 4.56 -5.82 18.34
N ALA A 133 5.23 -6.60 17.49
CA ALA A 133 5.83 -7.88 17.87
C ALA A 133 6.79 -7.76 19.07
N LYS A 134 7.60 -6.69 19.09
CA LYS A 134 8.51 -6.42 20.21
C LYS A 134 7.77 -6.11 21.50
N GLN A 135 6.65 -5.39 21.42
CA GLN A 135 5.82 -5.09 22.58
C GLN A 135 5.12 -6.36 23.08
N ASP A 136 4.50 -7.13 22.17
CA ASP A 136 3.82 -8.38 22.48
C ASP A 136 4.75 -9.39 23.19
N LEU A 137 6.01 -9.52 22.73
CA LEU A 137 7.02 -10.35 23.41
C LEU A 137 7.31 -9.89 24.84
N LYS A 138 7.45 -8.57 25.06
CA LYS A 138 7.69 -8.02 26.40
C LYS A 138 6.53 -8.29 27.34
N ASP A 139 5.32 -8.28 26.80
CA ASP A 139 4.09 -8.50 27.56
C ASP A 139 3.74 -10.01 27.70
N GLY A 140 4.61 -10.90 27.21
CA GLY A 140 4.43 -12.36 27.26
C GLY A 140 3.41 -12.90 26.25
N GLN A 141 2.94 -12.08 25.31
CA GLN A 141 1.95 -12.43 24.28
C GLN A 141 2.64 -13.05 23.05
N VAL A 142 3.26 -14.21 23.23
CA VAL A 142 4.13 -14.82 22.21
C VAL A 142 3.39 -15.16 20.90
N LEU A 143 2.10 -15.52 20.98
CA LEU A 143 1.29 -15.85 19.79
C LEU A 143 0.97 -14.61 18.93
N ASP A 144 0.69 -13.48 19.56
CA ASP A 144 0.48 -12.20 18.88
C ASP A 144 1.81 -11.71 18.27
N ALA A 145 2.90 -11.84 19.02
CA ALA A 145 4.23 -11.54 18.51
C ALA A 145 4.58 -12.40 17.28
N TYR A 146 4.28 -13.69 17.30
CA TYR A 146 4.46 -14.59 16.15
C TYR A 146 3.69 -14.11 14.92
N SER A 147 2.41 -13.75 15.11
CA SER A 147 1.56 -13.26 14.02
C SER A 147 2.12 -11.98 13.39
N ASN A 148 2.57 -11.04 14.22
CA ASN A 148 3.19 -9.80 13.77
C ASN A 148 4.53 -10.04 13.05
N VAL A 149 5.40 -10.91 13.57
CA VAL A 149 6.68 -11.27 12.94
C VAL A 149 6.47 -11.97 11.58
N LEU A 150 5.49 -12.86 11.48
CA LEU A 150 5.12 -13.51 10.23
C LEU A 150 4.69 -12.48 9.17
N ALA A 151 3.86 -11.49 9.57
CA ALA A 151 3.48 -10.40 8.69
C ALA A 151 4.69 -9.54 8.28
N CYS A 152 5.60 -9.25 9.21
CA CYS A 152 6.84 -8.53 8.94
C CYS A 152 7.71 -9.21 7.88
N LEU A 153 7.87 -10.53 7.95
CA LEU A 153 8.59 -11.29 6.92
C LEU A 153 7.94 -11.12 5.54
N HIS A 154 6.61 -11.08 5.47
CA HIS A 154 5.87 -10.86 4.23
C HIS A 154 6.14 -9.46 3.64
N TYR A 155 6.08 -8.42 4.48
CA TYR A 155 6.41 -7.05 4.04
C TYR A 155 7.88 -6.92 3.61
N TRP A 156 8.79 -7.56 4.34
CA TRP A 156 10.21 -7.56 3.98
C TRP A 156 10.46 -8.28 2.63
N ALA A 157 9.77 -9.38 2.37
CA ALA A 157 9.82 -10.05 1.08
C ALA A 157 9.33 -9.14 -0.06
N HIS A 158 8.23 -8.40 0.14
CA HIS A 158 7.75 -7.43 -0.85
C HIS A 158 8.78 -6.33 -1.10
N ILE A 159 9.38 -5.76 -0.05
CA ILE A 159 10.44 -4.75 -0.17
C ILE A 159 11.59 -5.29 -1.02
N ALA A 160 12.07 -6.50 -0.72
CA ALA A 160 13.17 -7.13 -1.46
C ALA A 160 12.84 -7.34 -2.95
N LEU A 161 11.60 -7.68 -3.30
CA LEU A 161 11.19 -7.79 -4.72
C LEU A 161 11.17 -6.45 -5.42
N VAL A 162 10.60 -5.43 -4.77
CA VAL A 162 10.48 -4.09 -5.36
C VAL A 162 11.85 -3.48 -5.60
N GLU A 163 12.81 -3.69 -4.69
CA GLU A 163 14.22 -3.28 -4.84
C GLU A 163 14.89 -3.92 -6.07
N GLU A 164 14.55 -5.17 -6.38
CA GLU A 164 15.04 -5.89 -7.57
C GLU A 164 14.23 -5.57 -8.84
N GLY A 165 13.33 -4.57 -8.78
CA GLY A 165 12.48 -4.19 -9.90
C GLY A 165 11.39 -5.21 -10.24
N MET A 166 11.11 -6.15 -9.32
CA MET A 166 10.08 -7.18 -9.50
C MET A 166 8.76 -6.78 -8.83
N HIS A 167 7.65 -7.22 -9.42
CA HIS A 167 6.34 -7.11 -8.80
C HIS A 167 6.15 -8.23 -7.76
N PRO A 168 5.74 -7.91 -6.51
CA PRO A 168 5.34 -8.93 -5.56
C PRO A 168 4.09 -9.68 -6.03
N GLU A 169 4.21 -11.00 -6.19
CA GLU A 169 3.11 -11.87 -6.61
C GLU A 169 2.44 -12.56 -5.40
N SER A 170 1.30 -13.21 -5.64
CA SER A 170 0.60 -13.98 -4.60
C SER A 170 1.43 -15.15 -4.03
N THR A 171 2.38 -15.68 -4.81
CA THR A 171 3.30 -16.76 -4.43
C THR A 171 4.67 -16.22 -4.00
N VAL A 172 4.67 -15.13 -3.23
CA VAL A 172 5.89 -14.39 -2.80
C VAL A 172 7.03 -15.29 -2.31
N TRP A 173 6.73 -16.38 -1.59
CA TRP A 173 7.76 -17.27 -1.03
C TRP A 173 8.49 -18.11 -2.08
N GLU A 174 7.84 -18.43 -3.20
CA GLU A 174 8.50 -19.08 -4.34
C GLU A 174 9.48 -18.12 -5.03
N GLN A 175 9.12 -16.84 -5.12
CA GLN A 175 10.01 -15.79 -5.62
C GLN A 175 11.19 -15.58 -4.66
N MET A 176 10.93 -15.53 -3.34
CA MET A 176 11.97 -15.34 -2.31
C MET A 176 13.04 -16.40 -2.30
N ARG A 177 12.70 -17.67 -2.57
CA ARG A 177 13.69 -18.73 -2.64
C ARG A 177 14.78 -18.47 -3.69
N LYS A 178 14.47 -17.70 -4.74
CA LYS A 178 15.42 -17.30 -5.80
C LYS A 178 16.04 -15.94 -5.54
N VAL A 179 15.22 -14.95 -5.14
CA VAL A 179 15.62 -13.54 -5.04
C VAL A 179 16.39 -13.27 -3.74
N ASN A 180 15.88 -13.72 -2.60
CA ASN A 180 16.54 -13.54 -1.31
C ASN A 180 16.36 -14.79 -0.43
N PRO A 181 17.23 -15.81 -0.60
CA PRO A 181 17.18 -17.04 0.18
C PRO A 181 17.32 -16.82 1.69
N GLY A 182 17.92 -15.70 2.13
CA GLY A 182 18.06 -15.35 3.54
C GLY A 182 16.70 -15.06 4.19
N ILE A 183 15.85 -14.27 3.53
CA ILE A 183 14.49 -13.99 4.00
C ILE A 183 13.65 -15.28 4.00
N TYR A 184 13.78 -16.10 2.95
CA TYR A 184 13.10 -17.41 2.90
C TYR A 184 13.49 -18.31 4.08
N LYS A 185 14.78 -18.40 4.40
CA LYS A 185 15.26 -19.18 5.55
C LYS A 185 14.71 -18.66 6.88
N LEU A 186 14.57 -17.35 7.08
CA LEU A 186 13.95 -16.81 8.30
C LEU A 186 12.49 -17.25 8.45
N PHE A 187 11.76 -17.37 7.34
CA PHE A 187 10.41 -17.96 7.35
C PHE A 187 10.43 -19.44 7.73
N GLU A 188 11.37 -20.22 7.19
CA GLU A 188 11.56 -21.63 7.57
C GLU A 188 11.91 -21.76 9.07
N GLU A 189 12.84 -20.95 9.58
CA GLU A 189 13.22 -20.95 11.00
C GLU A 189 12.05 -20.57 11.91
N LEU A 190 11.22 -19.60 11.51
CA LEU A 190 10.03 -19.22 12.27
C LEU A 190 9.03 -20.38 12.41
N THR A 191 8.87 -21.17 11.36
CA THR A 191 7.78 -22.14 11.21
C THR A 191 8.18 -23.56 11.62
N THR A 192 9.39 -23.98 11.28
CA THR A 192 9.81 -25.39 11.33
C THR A 192 10.95 -25.68 12.28
N SER A 193 11.61 -24.66 12.85
CA SER A 193 12.71 -24.86 13.80
C SER A 193 12.25 -25.58 15.07
N SER A 194 13.16 -26.36 15.67
CA SER A 194 12.92 -27.13 16.89
C SER A 194 12.99 -26.31 18.18
N GLU A 195 13.42 -25.05 18.09
CA GLU A 195 13.46 -24.11 19.21
C GLU A 195 12.05 -23.76 19.71
N THR A 196 11.95 -23.19 20.92
CA THR A 196 10.65 -22.72 21.43
C THR A 196 10.08 -21.62 20.53
N LEU A 197 8.75 -21.45 20.54
CA LEU A 197 8.10 -20.39 19.77
C LEU A 197 8.68 -19.01 20.09
N GLU A 198 8.91 -18.71 21.38
CA GLU A 198 9.48 -17.44 21.80
C GLU A 198 10.87 -17.19 21.21
N GLN A 199 11.76 -18.18 21.27
CA GLN A 199 13.11 -18.07 20.68
C GLN A 199 13.07 -17.88 19.17
N ARG A 200 12.17 -18.60 18.46
CA ARG A 200 11.98 -18.44 17.01
C ARG A 200 11.52 -17.03 16.64
N VAL A 201 10.54 -16.50 17.39
CA VAL A 201 10.05 -15.12 17.22
C VAL A 201 11.17 -14.12 17.51
N GLN A 202 11.93 -14.28 18.60
CA GLN A 202 13.06 -13.40 18.96
C GLN A 202 14.14 -13.38 17.88
N LEU A 203 14.51 -14.54 17.33
CA LEU A 203 15.51 -14.65 16.26
C LEU A 203 15.09 -13.87 15.01
N VAL A 204 13.86 -14.07 14.55
CA VAL A 204 13.38 -13.39 13.35
C VAL A 204 13.17 -11.90 13.62
N LEU A 205 12.66 -11.54 14.80
CA LEU A 205 12.51 -10.14 15.19
C LEU A 205 13.85 -9.39 15.16
N LEU A 206 14.93 -10.00 15.64
CA LEU A 206 16.28 -9.42 15.57
C LEU A 206 16.71 -9.14 14.12
N ALA A 207 16.46 -10.09 13.21
CA ALA A 207 16.74 -9.90 11.79
C ALA A 207 15.88 -8.78 11.18
N CYS A 208 14.60 -8.70 11.57
CA CYS A 208 13.71 -7.62 11.15
C CYS A 208 14.21 -6.25 11.63
N GLU A 209 14.61 -6.12 12.90
CA GLU A 209 15.15 -4.86 13.45
C GLU A 209 16.42 -4.43 12.71
N PHE A 210 17.33 -5.37 12.44
CA PHE A 210 18.54 -5.09 11.65
C PHE A 210 18.20 -4.63 10.24
N SER A 211 17.25 -5.28 9.56
CA SER A 211 16.81 -4.91 8.22
C SER A 211 16.19 -3.51 8.20
N ILE A 212 15.32 -3.19 9.16
CA ILE A 212 14.71 -1.86 9.30
C ILE A 212 15.79 -0.78 9.39
N MET A 213 16.84 -1.01 10.19
CA MET A 213 17.91 -0.01 10.35
C MET A 213 18.71 0.24 9.08
N ASN A 214 18.92 -0.79 8.25
CA ASN A 214 19.71 -0.68 7.03
C ASN A 214 18.91 -0.17 5.84
N LYS A 215 17.60 -0.42 5.81
CA LYS A 215 16.72 -0.07 4.68
C LYS A 215 15.94 1.22 4.87
N MET A 216 16.03 1.85 6.04
CA MET A 216 15.22 3.02 6.39
C MET A 216 15.35 4.17 5.40
N GLU A 217 16.57 4.54 5.04
CA GLU A 217 16.81 5.67 4.15
C GLU A 217 16.32 5.37 2.73
N THR A 218 16.64 4.20 2.19
CA THR A 218 16.25 3.79 0.84
C THR A 218 14.74 3.60 0.70
N CYS A 219 14.08 2.97 1.68
CA CYS A 219 12.64 2.77 1.63
C CYS A 219 11.84 4.05 1.88
N CYS A 220 12.43 5.04 2.58
CA CYS A 220 11.83 6.33 2.83
C CYS A 220 12.29 7.44 1.86
N GLU A 221 12.97 7.10 0.76
CA GLU A 221 13.55 8.07 -0.16
C GLU A 221 12.50 9.07 -0.67
N LEU A 222 11.31 8.60 -1.05
CA LEU A 222 10.19 9.46 -1.44
C LEU A 222 9.84 10.48 -0.36
N LEU A 223 9.64 10.03 0.88
CA LEU A 223 9.27 10.89 2.00
C LEU A 223 10.38 11.91 2.31
N ILE A 224 11.65 11.48 2.28
CA ILE A 224 12.81 12.36 2.50
C ILE A 224 12.88 13.43 1.40
N ARG A 225 12.75 13.02 0.12
CA ARG A 225 12.77 13.92 -1.03
C ARG A 225 11.62 14.94 -0.97
N LEU A 226 10.41 14.51 -0.60
CA LEU A 226 9.27 15.41 -0.43
C LEU A 226 9.49 16.42 0.69
N ILE A 227 10.02 16.00 1.84
CA ILE A 227 10.35 16.91 2.94
C ILE A 227 11.41 17.93 2.51
N ALA A 228 12.38 17.51 1.69
CA ALA A 228 13.43 18.37 1.15
C ALA A 228 12.99 19.26 -0.04
N SER A 229 11.81 19.02 -0.61
CA SER A 229 11.35 19.70 -1.84
C SER A 229 11.11 21.20 -1.70
N ARG A 230 10.92 21.70 -0.46
CA ARG A 230 10.69 23.11 -0.18
C ARG A 230 11.42 23.56 1.09
N HIS A 231 11.72 24.85 1.17
CA HIS A 231 12.36 25.45 2.35
C HIS A 231 11.48 25.45 3.59
N GLU A 232 10.16 25.48 3.41
CA GLU A 232 9.19 25.53 4.51
C GLU A 232 8.96 24.14 5.12
N ALA A 233 9.04 24.05 6.45
CA ALA A 233 8.80 22.81 7.16
C ALA A 233 7.36 22.30 6.97
N TRP A 234 7.22 20.99 6.85
CA TRP A 234 5.97 20.27 6.64
C TRP A 234 5.30 19.88 7.94
N THR A 235 3.98 20.00 8.00
CA THR A 235 3.20 19.27 9.01
C THR A 235 2.89 17.85 8.52
N PRO A 236 2.65 16.87 9.41
CA PRO A 236 2.17 15.55 9.00
C PRO A 236 0.90 15.61 8.13
N ALA A 237 -0.02 16.53 8.45
CA ALA A 237 -1.27 16.69 7.71
C ALA A 237 -1.06 17.26 6.29
N GLU A 238 -0.03 18.08 6.07
CA GLU A 238 0.34 18.53 4.73
C GLU A 238 0.97 17.40 3.91
N LEU A 239 1.84 16.59 4.53
CA LEU A 239 2.45 15.44 3.87
C LEU A 239 1.40 14.42 3.43
N MET A 240 0.42 14.10 4.28
CA MET A 240 -0.65 13.16 3.92
C MET A 240 -1.57 13.65 2.80
N ARG A 241 -1.59 14.96 2.53
CA ARG A 241 -2.33 15.57 1.41
C ARG A 241 -1.47 15.76 0.16
N HIS A 242 -0.18 15.46 0.23
CA HIS A 242 0.69 15.54 -0.94
C HIS A 242 0.24 14.51 -1.98
N PRO A 243 0.12 14.84 -3.27
CA PRO A 243 -0.37 13.91 -4.30
C PRO A 243 0.37 12.57 -4.31
N ASP A 244 1.70 12.59 -4.14
CA ASP A 244 2.51 11.37 -4.12
C ASP A 244 2.33 10.49 -2.86
N LEU A 245 1.67 10.99 -1.82
CA LEU A 245 1.42 10.27 -0.55
C LEU A 245 -0.08 10.08 -0.25
N ALA A 246 -0.95 10.85 -0.90
CA ALA A 246 -2.39 10.80 -0.69
C ALA A 246 -2.93 9.39 -0.93
N GLY A 247 -3.83 8.95 -0.05
CA GLY A 247 -4.39 7.60 -0.08
C GLY A 247 -3.45 6.49 0.42
N LEU A 248 -2.14 6.70 0.50
CA LEU A 248 -1.24 5.68 1.03
C LEU A 248 -1.52 5.41 2.52
N SER A 249 -1.68 4.14 2.87
CA SER A 249 -1.82 3.71 4.26
C SER A 249 -0.45 3.72 4.94
N LEU A 250 -0.08 4.87 5.51
CA LEU A 250 1.21 5.11 6.13
C LEU A 250 1.08 5.39 7.63
N GLU A 251 1.97 4.75 8.40
CA GLU A 251 2.24 5.05 9.79
C GLU A 251 3.20 6.25 9.89
N LEU A 252 2.76 7.39 9.35
CA LEU A 252 3.62 8.55 9.09
C LEU A 252 4.33 9.05 10.34
N SER A 253 3.65 9.13 11.48
CA SER A 253 4.26 9.58 12.74
C SER A 253 5.43 8.70 13.18
N VAL A 254 5.32 7.38 12.99
CA VAL A 254 6.39 6.44 13.35
C VAL A 254 7.59 6.58 12.42
N LEU A 255 7.33 6.74 11.12
CA LEU A 255 8.38 6.96 10.13
C LEU A 255 9.12 8.26 10.38
N LEU A 256 8.41 9.37 10.58
CA LEU A 256 9.00 10.68 10.88
C LEU A 256 9.86 10.62 12.15
N TYR A 257 9.34 10.06 13.24
CA TYR A 257 10.11 9.89 14.48
C TYR A 257 11.41 9.09 14.27
N LYS A 258 11.34 7.99 13.50
CA LYS A 258 12.52 7.17 13.21
C LYS A 258 13.53 7.88 12.31
N LEU A 259 13.07 8.60 11.29
CA LEU A 259 13.92 9.38 10.40
C LEU A 259 14.63 10.52 11.13
N VAL A 260 13.94 11.20 12.05
CA VAL A 260 14.54 12.22 12.94
C VAL A 260 15.63 11.60 13.81
N ASN A 261 15.33 10.49 14.49
CA ASN A 261 16.31 9.80 15.34
C ASN A 261 17.51 9.25 14.56
N ARG A 262 17.34 8.98 13.26
CA ARG A 262 18.41 8.54 12.37
C ARG A 262 19.21 9.71 11.77
N GLY A 263 18.73 10.95 11.92
CA GLY A 263 19.34 12.14 11.36
C GLY A 263 19.05 12.35 9.87
N CYS A 264 18.07 11.64 9.29
CA CYS A 264 17.69 11.78 7.88
C CYS A 264 16.87 13.06 7.62
N ILE A 265 16.15 13.55 8.63
CA ILE A 265 15.35 14.79 8.59
C ILE A 265 15.46 15.51 9.95
N ARG A 266 15.04 16.78 10.01
CA ARG A 266 14.95 17.55 11.26
C ARG A 266 13.51 17.81 11.67
N GLU A 267 13.30 17.76 12.97
CA GLU A 267 12.06 18.19 13.62
C GLU A 267 12.26 19.60 14.20
N ILE A 268 11.27 20.47 13.99
CA ILE A 268 11.23 21.81 14.56
C ILE A 268 9.89 22.05 15.24
N ALA A 269 9.93 22.73 16.38
CA ALA A 269 8.73 23.13 17.11
C ALA A 269 8.38 24.59 16.79
N LYS A 270 7.18 24.84 16.25
CA LYS A 270 6.69 26.19 15.94
C LYS A 270 5.48 26.54 16.80
N PRO A 271 5.37 27.77 17.34
CA PRO A 271 4.15 28.20 18.02
C PRO A 271 2.93 28.06 17.12
N ALA A 272 1.86 27.47 17.64
CA ALA A 272 0.59 27.32 16.96
C ALA A 272 -0.51 28.04 17.75
N PRO A 273 -0.69 29.36 17.56
CA PRO A 273 -1.65 30.16 18.33
C PRO A 273 -3.09 29.62 18.22
N SER A 274 -3.43 28.96 17.11
CA SER A 274 -4.72 28.32 16.88
C SER A 274 -4.99 27.11 17.78
N LEU A 275 -3.96 26.49 18.37
CA LEU A 275 -4.06 25.31 19.25
C LEU A 275 -4.00 25.67 20.74
N GLY A 276 -4.07 26.96 21.09
CA GLY A 276 -4.00 27.46 22.46
C GLY A 276 -2.60 27.94 22.86
N ASN A 277 -2.57 28.76 23.90
CA ASN A 277 -1.34 29.37 24.40
C ASN A 277 -0.36 28.31 24.92
N GLY A 278 0.89 28.39 24.45
CA GLY A 278 1.97 27.48 24.85
C GLY A 278 2.05 26.19 24.03
N THR A 279 1.11 25.95 23.10
CA THR A 279 1.16 24.78 22.22
C THR A 279 2.14 25.01 21.08
N LEU A 280 3.07 24.06 20.92
CA LEU A 280 3.99 24.00 19.79
C LEU A 280 3.53 22.90 18.83
N GLU A 281 3.41 23.23 17.55
CA GLU A 281 3.20 22.27 16.47
C GLU A 281 4.57 21.78 15.97
N LEU A 282 4.72 20.46 15.87
CA LEU A 282 5.91 19.83 15.30
C LEU A 282 5.83 19.85 13.78
N LYS A 283 6.90 20.31 13.14
CA LYS A 283 7.07 20.32 11.69
C LYS A 283 8.41 19.70 11.30
N TYR A 284 8.47 19.20 10.08
CA TYR A 284 9.60 18.43 9.58
C TYR A 284 10.24 19.12 8.37
N THR A 285 11.56 19.18 8.34
CA THR A 285 12.33 19.82 7.26
C THR A 285 13.58 18.99 6.96
N SER A 286 14.28 19.31 5.87
CA SER A 286 15.51 18.64 5.50
C SER A 286 16.56 18.73 6.61
N ALA A 287 17.39 17.67 6.70
CA ALA A 287 18.51 17.59 7.62
C ALA A 287 19.47 18.77 7.46
#